data_AF-A0A953XF82-F1
#
_entry.id   AF-A0A953XF82-F1
#
_cell.length_a   1.000
_cell.length_b   1.000
_cell.length_c   1.000
_cell.angle_alpha   90.00
_cell.angle_beta   90.00
_cell.angle_gamma   90.00
#
_symmetry.space_group_name_H-M   'P 1'
#
loop_
_entity.id
_entity.type
_entity.pdbx_description
1 polymer ?
#
loop_
_entity_poly.entity_id
_entity_poly.type
_entity_poly.pdbx_seq_one_letter_code
_entity_poly.pdbx_strand_id
1 'polypeptide(L)'
;MPRITELVKRIDANDVRSAFQPILNLLTGATMAYEVLSRHVDHVDDGFEHLIDKARQCGATWELEAACRTAALRSIARLPDSRRNGRFFINVSPGILRDPRFRDAFNPRTLAEYGIELPNLVIEITEKESISDYENFEAAIQHYISRGFRVALDDFGSGHSGLTTLVSAHPHFLKLDMEITREVDKRPYKQTLVRSLVAMASNMNAVLIAEGVENWSELETLIKLGVRYAQGFLFAPPQFEPPRVPKEVRKRVTEMSRNYQQRMSALDETVGRLVTGCDTYQRGEMTTEEAIAWFRERPSADHVVILQEARPKGLLTREKLFQVTGWRYGYSLFERRPVDMVATADPLIVPNDMHVIALARLAMDRLREDLYDPILVIDQGGDFMGTVTMKQLLQRSVELELQFAMDANPLTNLPGNRTIQGWLAETLELPTYSVVYADLDHFKEYNDAYGFTMGDEVIRLAANVLKEHGSKVGPKARIGHVGGDDFIVVCPGEADRAVLGEICECFDRQKLELFRNDDRERGHYEATNRNGVKVKVPLTTISLAVIGSEKLGNSPHPALLGQLAAELKKKVKAETKRRGRSSFIFERRVQGS
;
A
#
# COMPACT_ATOMS: atom_id res chain seq x y z
N MET A 1 -32.35 29.42 -24.04
CA MET A 1 -31.54 28.42 -24.77
C MET A 1 -30.41 29.01 -25.62
N PRO A 2 -30.55 30.14 -26.37
CA PRO A 2 -29.43 30.72 -27.14
C PRO A 2 -28.23 31.22 -26.31
N ARG A 3 -28.50 31.69 -25.07
CA ARG A 3 -27.48 32.30 -24.19
C ARG A 3 -26.33 31.37 -23.79
N ILE A 4 -26.58 30.08 -23.53
CA ILE A 4 -25.53 29.15 -23.07
C ILE A 4 -24.62 28.73 -24.25
N THR A 5 -25.17 28.51 -25.44
CA THR A 5 -24.36 28.19 -26.62
C THR A 5 -23.44 29.34 -27.02
N GLU A 6 -23.91 30.58 -26.90
CA GLU A 6 -23.10 31.78 -27.15
C GLU A 6 -22.06 32.02 -26.04
N LEU A 7 -22.41 31.71 -24.78
CA LEU A 7 -21.50 31.74 -23.64
C LEU A 7 -20.32 30.77 -23.84
N VAL A 8 -20.58 29.50 -24.16
CA VAL A 8 -19.51 28.50 -24.33
C VAL A 8 -18.58 28.83 -25.49
N LYS A 9 -19.08 29.44 -26.57
CA LYS A 9 -18.24 29.86 -27.70
C LYS A 9 -17.39 31.10 -27.41
N ARG A 10 -17.71 31.86 -26.36
CA ARG A 10 -16.99 33.07 -25.95
C ARG A 10 -16.22 32.88 -24.65
N ILE A 11 -16.30 31.70 -24.04
CA ILE A 11 -15.69 31.44 -22.74
C ILE A 11 -14.18 31.64 -22.81
N ASP A 12 -13.65 32.34 -21.82
CA ASP A 12 -12.22 32.53 -21.68
C ASP A 12 -11.72 32.16 -20.27
N ALA A 13 -10.42 32.29 -20.07
CA ALA A 13 -9.77 31.89 -18.82
C ALA A 13 -10.18 32.75 -17.59
N ASN A 14 -10.87 33.88 -17.77
CA ASN A 14 -11.41 34.71 -16.70
C ASN A 14 -12.78 34.23 -16.22
N ASP A 15 -13.50 33.47 -17.05
CA ASP A 15 -14.80 32.87 -16.71
C ASP A 15 -14.65 31.54 -15.94
N VAL A 16 -13.42 31.03 -15.86
CA VAL A 16 -13.08 29.75 -15.21
C VAL A 16 -12.18 29.99 -14.01
N ARG A 17 -12.49 29.30 -12.90
CA ARG A 17 -11.66 29.23 -11.70
C ARG A 17 -11.28 27.79 -11.42
N SER A 18 -10.01 27.56 -11.05
CA SER A 18 -9.52 26.22 -10.73
C SER A 18 -9.56 25.96 -9.22
N ALA A 19 -10.20 24.88 -8.83
CA ALA A 19 -10.10 24.28 -7.50
C ALA A 19 -9.05 23.16 -7.50
N PHE A 20 -8.55 22.83 -6.33
CA PHE A 20 -7.51 21.83 -6.11
C PHE A 20 -8.00 20.82 -5.08
N GLN A 21 -7.87 19.54 -5.39
CA GLN A 21 -8.17 18.45 -4.46
C GLN A 21 -6.92 17.61 -4.20
N PRO A 22 -6.56 17.29 -2.94
CA PRO A 22 -5.31 16.63 -2.65
C PRO A 22 -5.39 15.12 -2.87
N ILE A 23 -4.33 14.57 -3.47
CA ILE A 23 -4.08 13.14 -3.60
C ILE A 23 -3.04 12.76 -2.55
N LEU A 24 -3.38 11.83 -1.66
CA LEU A 24 -2.56 11.49 -0.50
C LEU A 24 -1.80 10.19 -0.69
N ASN A 25 -0.53 10.18 -0.26
CA ASN A 25 0.24 8.96 -0.05
C ASN A 25 -0.23 8.28 1.23
N LEU A 26 -0.81 7.09 1.10
CA LEU A 26 -1.37 6.37 2.24
C LEU A 26 -0.31 5.82 3.18
N LEU A 27 0.95 5.69 2.75
CA LEU A 27 2.03 5.22 3.58
C LEU A 27 2.61 6.34 4.46
N THR A 28 2.82 7.54 3.90
CA THR A 28 3.44 8.67 4.62
C THR A 28 2.45 9.69 5.16
N GLY A 29 1.19 9.63 4.70
CA GLY A 29 0.17 10.66 4.97
C GLY A 29 0.45 12.00 4.27
N ALA A 30 1.52 12.11 3.48
CA ALA A 30 1.87 13.33 2.76
C ALA A 30 0.99 13.52 1.52
N THR A 31 0.76 14.77 1.13
CA THR A 31 0.09 15.09 -0.14
C THR A 31 1.07 14.87 -1.28
N MET A 32 0.76 13.92 -2.18
CA MET A 32 1.57 13.58 -3.34
C MET A 32 1.33 14.55 -4.51
N ALA A 33 0.09 14.94 -4.72
CA ALA A 33 -0.33 15.81 -5.80
C ALA A 33 -1.65 16.51 -5.50
N TYR A 34 -2.06 17.39 -6.42
CA TYR A 34 -3.39 17.98 -6.46
C TYR A 34 -4.04 17.72 -7.81
N GLU A 35 -5.28 17.25 -7.83
CA GLU A 35 -6.12 17.32 -9.02
C GLU A 35 -6.64 18.74 -9.19
N VAL A 36 -6.56 19.27 -10.41
CA VAL A 36 -7.01 20.62 -10.76
C VAL A 36 -8.35 20.55 -11.45
N LEU A 37 -9.37 21.02 -10.75
CA LEU A 37 -10.78 20.92 -11.14
C LEU A 37 -11.31 22.28 -11.60
N SER A 38 -11.83 22.35 -12.81
CA SER A 38 -12.43 23.59 -13.35
C SER A 38 -13.80 23.85 -12.74
N ARG A 39 -14.09 25.13 -12.46
CA ARG A 39 -15.38 25.66 -11.99
C ARG A 39 -15.71 26.93 -12.75
N HIS A 40 -16.99 27.16 -13.04
CA HIS A 40 -17.43 28.45 -13.60
C HIS A 40 -17.45 29.50 -12.50
N VAL A 41 -17.03 30.74 -12.78
CA VAL A 41 -16.97 31.81 -11.76
C VAL A 41 -18.32 32.09 -11.08
N ASP A 42 -19.41 31.99 -11.85
CA ASP A 42 -20.77 32.25 -11.35
C ASP A 42 -21.53 30.99 -10.85
N HIS A 43 -21.03 29.77 -11.12
CA HIS A 43 -21.75 28.52 -10.85
C HIS A 43 -20.79 27.44 -10.34
N VAL A 44 -20.63 27.36 -9.02
CA VAL A 44 -19.53 26.63 -8.37
C VAL A 44 -19.79 25.13 -8.16
N ASP A 45 -21.05 24.65 -8.05
CA ASP A 45 -21.27 23.27 -7.58
C ASP A 45 -21.98 22.30 -8.56
N ASP A 46 -22.83 22.74 -9.51
CA ASP A 46 -23.52 21.81 -10.46
C ASP A 46 -23.53 22.29 -11.93
N GLY A 47 -22.98 23.47 -12.23
CA GLY A 47 -23.09 24.08 -13.56
C GLY A 47 -22.03 23.64 -14.57
N PHE A 48 -20.90 23.11 -14.10
CA PHE A 48 -19.72 22.92 -14.96
C PHE A 48 -19.80 21.67 -15.84
N GLU A 49 -20.30 20.54 -15.31
CA GLU A 49 -20.55 19.35 -16.15
C GLU A 49 -21.56 19.65 -17.26
N HIS A 50 -22.62 20.41 -16.94
CA HIS A 50 -23.58 20.87 -17.93
C HIS A 50 -22.94 21.75 -19.02
N LEU A 51 -21.98 22.60 -18.65
CA LEU A 51 -21.18 23.40 -19.59
C LEU A 51 -20.31 22.52 -20.51
N ILE A 52 -19.68 21.48 -19.97
CA ILE A 52 -18.88 20.50 -20.75
C ILE A 52 -19.77 19.77 -21.76
N ASP A 53 -20.91 19.24 -21.31
CA ASP A 53 -21.85 18.55 -22.18
C ASP A 53 -22.39 19.46 -23.29
N LYS A 54 -22.66 20.73 -22.94
CA LYS A 54 -23.11 21.71 -23.93
C LYS A 54 -22.01 22.09 -24.92
N ALA A 55 -20.76 22.19 -24.46
CA ALA A 55 -19.60 22.43 -25.32
C ALA A 55 -19.44 21.31 -26.35
N ARG A 56 -19.55 20.04 -25.91
CA ARG A 56 -19.54 18.87 -26.81
C ARG A 56 -20.66 18.95 -27.84
N GLN A 57 -21.90 19.19 -27.41
CA GLN A 57 -23.06 19.30 -28.30
C GLN A 57 -22.94 20.43 -29.35
N CYS A 58 -22.23 21.52 -29.00
CA CYS A 58 -22.12 22.70 -29.85
C CYS A 58 -20.79 22.79 -30.63
N GLY A 59 -19.93 21.75 -30.52
CA GLY A 59 -18.61 21.72 -31.16
C GLY A 59 -17.62 22.74 -30.60
N ALA A 60 -17.80 23.16 -29.34
CA ALA A 60 -16.99 24.19 -28.67
C ALA A 60 -16.13 23.62 -27.52
N THR A 61 -15.85 22.31 -27.55
CA THR A 61 -15.01 21.62 -26.55
C THR A 61 -13.61 22.23 -26.49
N TRP A 62 -13.08 22.64 -27.65
CA TRP A 62 -11.76 23.24 -27.76
C TRP A 62 -11.67 24.55 -26.97
N GLU A 63 -12.60 25.48 -27.20
CA GLU A 63 -12.64 26.79 -26.56
C GLU A 63 -12.77 26.64 -25.05
N LEU A 64 -13.67 25.77 -24.59
CA LEU A 64 -13.86 25.48 -23.17
C LEU A 64 -12.59 24.91 -22.52
N GLU A 65 -11.97 23.89 -23.10
CA GLU A 65 -10.77 23.28 -22.52
C GLU A 65 -9.54 24.21 -22.61
N ALA A 66 -9.43 25.03 -23.65
CA ALA A 66 -8.40 26.07 -23.71
C ALA A 66 -8.56 27.08 -22.58
N ALA A 67 -9.78 27.52 -22.27
CA ALA A 67 -10.08 28.38 -21.13
C ALA A 67 -9.73 27.69 -19.80
N CYS A 68 -10.17 26.44 -19.61
CA CYS A 68 -9.88 25.64 -18.41
C CYS A 68 -8.39 25.48 -18.16
N ARG A 69 -7.65 25.07 -19.19
CA ARG A 69 -6.22 24.77 -19.10
C ARG A 69 -5.42 26.06 -18.82
N THR A 70 -5.80 27.17 -19.47
CA THR A 70 -5.18 28.47 -19.18
C THR A 70 -5.47 28.95 -17.76
N ALA A 71 -6.71 28.77 -17.26
CA ALA A 71 -7.07 29.10 -15.89
C ALA A 71 -6.31 28.23 -14.87
N ALA A 72 -6.14 26.94 -15.15
CA ALA A 72 -5.35 26.01 -14.34
C ALA A 72 -3.88 26.45 -14.25
N LEU A 73 -3.22 26.68 -15.39
CA LEU A 73 -1.82 27.12 -15.43
C LEU A 73 -1.62 28.47 -14.72
N ARG A 74 -2.53 29.43 -14.89
CA ARG A 74 -2.51 30.70 -14.16
C ARG A 74 -2.69 30.50 -12.65
N SER A 75 -3.57 29.59 -12.24
CA SER A 75 -3.82 29.31 -10.83
C SER A 75 -2.60 28.67 -10.16
N ILE A 76 -1.93 27.73 -10.85
CA ILE A 76 -0.68 27.12 -10.38
C ILE A 76 0.45 28.16 -10.32
N ALA A 77 0.60 28.99 -11.36
CA ALA A 77 1.65 30.01 -11.42
C ALA A 77 1.55 31.05 -10.28
N ARG A 78 0.33 31.30 -9.75
CA ARG A 78 0.12 32.20 -8.61
C ARG A 78 0.50 31.59 -7.26
N LEU A 79 0.72 30.28 -7.19
CA LEU A 79 1.14 29.63 -5.94
C LEU A 79 2.57 30.05 -5.57
N PRO A 80 2.89 30.11 -4.25
CA PRO A 80 4.27 30.24 -3.80
C PRO A 80 5.15 29.12 -4.34
N ASP A 81 6.44 29.37 -4.59
CA ASP A 81 7.37 28.37 -5.17
C ASP A 81 7.38 27.04 -4.38
N SER A 82 7.31 27.11 -3.05
CA SER A 82 7.22 25.93 -2.17
C SER A 82 6.00 25.04 -2.40
N ARG A 83 4.97 25.56 -3.07
CA ARG A 83 3.74 24.85 -3.43
C ARG A 83 3.61 24.60 -4.92
N ARG A 84 4.22 25.44 -5.75
CA ARG A 84 4.25 25.31 -7.21
C ARG A 84 5.09 24.11 -7.65
N ASN A 85 6.08 23.71 -6.84
CA ASN A 85 6.87 22.49 -7.07
C ASN A 85 6.12 21.19 -6.73
N GLY A 86 4.85 21.26 -6.32
CA GLY A 86 4.00 20.10 -6.17
C GLY A 86 3.53 19.55 -7.52
N ARG A 87 3.03 18.31 -7.53
CA ARG A 87 2.47 17.69 -8.74
C ARG A 87 1.00 18.05 -8.92
N PHE A 88 0.59 18.33 -10.15
CA PHE A 88 -0.76 18.75 -10.53
C PHE A 88 -1.30 17.85 -11.64
N PHE A 89 -2.51 17.35 -11.46
CA PHE A 89 -3.21 16.57 -12.47
C PHE A 89 -4.23 17.47 -13.18
N ILE A 90 -4.23 17.46 -14.51
CA ILE A 90 -5.11 18.28 -15.35
C ILE A 90 -5.81 17.38 -16.35
N ASN A 91 -7.13 17.45 -16.35
CA ASN A 91 -8.02 16.77 -17.28
C ASN A 91 -7.84 17.29 -18.72
N VAL A 92 -7.68 16.36 -19.66
CA VAL A 92 -7.59 16.63 -21.10
C VAL A 92 -8.36 15.57 -21.87
N SER A 93 -9.27 16.01 -22.74
CA SER A 93 -10.03 15.08 -23.56
C SER A 93 -9.17 14.42 -24.66
N PRO A 94 -9.36 13.12 -24.96
CA PRO A 94 -8.57 12.40 -25.97
C PRO A 94 -8.51 13.11 -27.34
N GLY A 95 -9.63 13.69 -27.78
CA GLY A 95 -9.72 14.38 -29.08
C GLY A 95 -8.81 15.61 -29.19
N ILE A 96 -8.48 16.24 -28.07
CA ILE A 96 -7.71 17.50 -28.00
C ILE A 96 -6.20 17.25 -28.07
N LEU A 97 -5.72 16.09 -27.63
CA LEU A 97 -4.31 15.72 -27.64
C LEU A 97 -3.67 15.73 -29.04
N ARG A 98 -4.49 15.52 -30.07
CA ARG A 98 -4.08 15.50 -31.48
C ARG A 98 -3.95 16.90 -32.08
N ASP A 99 -4.61 17.89 -31.50
CA ASP A 99 -4.71 19.21 -32.09
C ASP A 99 -3.34 19.93 -32.07
N PRO A 100 -2.85 20.46 -33.22
CA PRO A 100 -1.61 21.23 -33.26
C PRO A 100 -1.61 22.40 -32.28
N ARG A 101 -2.76 23.06 -32.09
CA ARG A 101 -2.91 24.17 -31.14
C ARG A 101 -2.66 23.72 -29.70
N PHE A 102 -2.96 22.45 -29.36
CA PHE A 102 -2.69 21.93 -28.03
C PHE A 102 -1.20 21.65 -27.87
N ARG A 103 -0.57 21.05 -28.88
CA ARG A 103 0.88 20.81 -28.89
C ARG A 103 1.66 22.12 -28.71
N ASP A 104 1.23 23.18 -29.38
CA ASP A 104 1.87 24.49 -29.28
C ASP A 104 1.57 25.21 -27.96
N ALA A 105 0.40 24.99 -27.35
CA ALA A 105 0.04 25.62 -26.08
C ALA A 105 0.49 24.80 -24.84
N PHE A 106 0.80 23.52 -25.01
CA PHE A 106 1.07 22.59 -23.92
C PHE A 106 2.40 21.86 -24.18
N ASN A 107 3.48 22.65 -24.12
CA ASN A 107 4.85 22.21 -24.34
C ASN A 107 5.79 22.72 -23.24
N PRO A 108 7.03 22.18 -23.16
CA PRO A 108 8.04 22.58 -22.18
C PRO A 108 8.27 24.09 -22.03
N ARG A 109 8.32 24.83 -23.15
CA ARG A 109 8.61 26.26 -23.13
C ARG A 109 7.46 27.05 -22.52
N THR A 110 6.24 26.76 -22.95
CA THR A 110 5.05 27.44 -22.42
C THR A 110 4.86 27.15 -20.93
N LEU A 111 5.10 25.93 -20.46
CA LEU A 111 5.02 25.61 -19.02
C LEU A 111 6.09 26.34 -18.20
N ALA A 112 7.30 26.51 -18.75
CA ALA A 112 8.36 27.26 -18.10
C ALA A 112 8.00 28.75 -17.90
N GLU A 113 7.22 29.35 -18.80
CA GLU A 113 6.70 30.73 -18.64
C GLU A 113 5.77 30.86 -17.43
N TYR A 114 5.09 29.78 -17.03
CA TYR A 114 4.28 29.70 -15.81
C TYR A 114 5.08 29.25 -14.57
N GLY A 115 6.40 29.01 -14.72
CA GLY A 115 7.25 28.48 -13.65
C GLY A 115 6.88 27.06 -13.24
N ILE A 116 6.33 26.26 -14.16
CA ILE A 116 5.92 24.87 -13.93
C ILE A 116 6.94 23.94 -14.58
N GLU A 117 7.49 23.02 -13.80
CA GLU A 117 8.36 21.97 -14.30
C GLU A 117 7.54 20.79 -14.85
N LEU A 118 7.96 20.23 -15.99
CA LEU A 118 7.21 19.15 -16.68
C LEU A 118 6.88 17.93 -15.82
N PRO A 119 7.79 17.40 -14.97
CA PRO A 119 7.48 16.22 -14.13
C PRO A 119 6.36 16.47 -13.12
N ASN A 120 6.04 17.75 -12.87
CA ASN A 120 5.02 18.19 -11.93
C ASN A 120 3.64 18.35 -12.60
N LEU A 121 3.50 18.10 -13.90
CA LEU A 121 2.21 18.16 -14.58
C LEU A 121 1.84 16.79 -15.16
N VAL A 122 0.68 16.28 -14.75
CA VAL A 122 0.13 15.00 -15.19
C VAL A 122 -1.11 15.25 -16.04
N ILE A 123 -1.14 14.70 -17.24
CA ILE A 123 -2.30 14.73 -18.12
C ILE A 123 -3.23 13.60 -17.71
N GLU A 124 -4.45 13.94 -17.28
CA GLU A 124 -5.52 12.97 -17.04
C GLU A 124 -6.35 12.79 -18.30
N ILE A 125 -6.48 11.54 -18.73
CA ILE A 125 -7.31 11.14 -19.86
C ILE A 125 -8.55 10.46 -19.29
N THR A 126 -9.72 11.00 -19.57
CA THR A 126 -10.99 10.38 -19.16
C THR A 126 -11.36 9.19 -20.05
N GLU A 127 -11.85 8.11 -19.44
CA GLU A 127 -12.41 6.95 -20.16
C GLU A 127 -13.79 7.25 -20.80
N LYS A 128 -14.46 8.34 -20.37
CA LYS A 128 -15.83 8.66 -20.79
C LYS A 128 -15.97 9.07 -22.26
N GLU A 129 -14.88 9.45 -22.93
CA GLU A 129 -14.89 9.77 -24.35
C GLU A 129 -14.50 8.56 -25.21
N SER A 130 -15.31 8.25 -26.23
CA SER A 130 -15.04 7.13 -27.12
C SER A 130 -13.86 7.43 -28.05
N ILE A 131 -12.84 6.58 -27.99
CA ILE A 131 -11.69 6.64 -28.89
C ILE A 131 -12.00 5.75 -30.10
N SER A 132 -12.12 6.37 -31.28
CA SER A 132 -12.38 5.66 -32.54
C SER A 132 -11.12 5.20 -33.26
N ASP A 133 -9.96 5.75 -32.91
CA ASP A 133 -8.69 5.59 -33.62
C ASP A 133 -7.54 5.49 -32.62
N TYR A 134 -7.32 4.28 -32.11
CA TYR A 134 -6.35 3.99 -31.05
C TYR A 134 -4.89 4.14 -31.52
N GLU A 135 -4.57 3.86 -32.79
CA GLU A 135 -3.20 4.03 -33.32
C GLU A 135 -2.77 5.49 -33.26
N ASN A 136 -3.61 6.41 -33.70
CA ASN A 136 -3.29 7.83 -33.63
C ASN A 136 -3.37 8.40 -32.21
N PHE A 137 -4.24 7.84 -31.36
CA PHE A 137 -4.28 8.19 -29.94
C PHE A 137 -2.97 7.80 -29.23
N GLU A 138 -2.49 6.58 -29.44
CA GLU A 138 -1.19 6.11 -28.91
C GLU A 138 -0.05 7.03 -29.39
N ALA A 139 0.02 7.34 -30.69
CA ALA A 139 1.02 8.24 -31.22
C ALA A 139 0.97 9.65 -30.59
N ALA A 140 -0.23 10.17 -30.31
CA ALA A 140 -0.41 11.45 -29.62
C ALA A 140 0.06 11.38 -28.17
N ILE A 141 -0.20 10.30 -27.45
CA ILE A 141 0.27 10.12 -26.06
C ILE A 141 1.79 9.97 -25.99
N GLN A 142 2.36 9.14 -26.87
CA GLN A 142 3.82 8.96 -26.93
C GLN A 142 4.54 10.27 -27.26
N HIS A 143 3.91 11.17 -28.02
CA HIS A 143 4.45 12.51 -28.25
C HIS A 143 4.66 13.31 -26.95
N TYR A 144 3.73 13.24 -25.99
CA TYR A 144 3.87 13.93 -24.70
C TYR A 144 4.79 13.18 -23.75
N ILE A 145 4.66 11.86 -23.65
CA ILE A 145 5.52 11.04 -22.77
C ILE A 145 7.00 11.20 -23.14
N SER A 146 7.34 11.18 -24.45
CA SER A 146 8.72 11.39 -24.93
C SER A 146 9.29 12.78 -24.64
N ARG A 147 8.44 13.75 -24.28
CA ARG A 147 8.82 15.11 -23.87
C ARG A 147 8.87 15.31 -22.35
N GLY A 148 8.64 14.23 -21.59
CA GLY A 148 8.71 14.25 -20.12
C GLY A 148 7.38 14.46 -19.42
N PHE A 149 6.24 14.50 -20.14
CA PHE A 149 4.93 14.52 -19.50
C PHE A 149 4.61 13.18 -18.84
N ARG A 150 3.83 13.24 -17.76
CA ARG A 150 3.20 12.07 -17.16
C ARG A 150 1.73 12.01 -17.57
N VAL A 151 1.20 10.79 -17.57
CA VAL A 151 -0.16 10.51 -18.01
C VAL A 151 -0.86 9.66 -16.96
N ALA A 152 -2.11 9.99 -16.69
CA ALA A 152 -3.03 9.26 -15.84
C ALA A 152 -4.26 8.87 -16.66
N LEU A 153 -4.81 7.68 -16.39
CA LEU A 153 -6.11 7.27 -16.91
C LEU A 153 -7.16 7.43 -15.79
N ASP A 154 -8.20 8.19 -16.07
CA ASP A 154 -9.23 8.62 -15.12
C ASP A 154 -10.53 7.81 -15.27
N ASP A 155 -11.35 7.76 -14.21
CA ASP A 155 -12.61 6.99 -14.13
C ASP A 155 -12.47 5.48 -14.47
N PHE A 156 -11.31 4.86 -14.20
CA PHE A 156 -11.05 3.50 -14.66
C PHE A 156 -11.98 2.48 -14.00
N GLY A 157 -12.67 1.72 -14.85
CA GLY A 157 -13.59 0.64 -14.44
C GLY A 157 -15.07 1.01 -14.46
N SER A 158 -15.42 2.24 -14.84
CA SER A 158 -16.81 2.69 -15.07
C SER A 158 -17.30 2.41 -16.51
N GLY A 159 -16.39 2.13 -17.46
CA GLY A 159 -16.70 2.01 -18.89
C GLY A 159 -16.33 0.69 -19.56
N HIS A 160 -16.64 0.59 -20.86
CA HIS A 160 -16.42 -0.61 -21.68
C HIS A 160 -15.07 -0.62 -22.42
N SER A 161 -14.31 0.49 -22.44
CA SER A 161 -13.10 0.65 -23.27
C SER A 161 -11.80 0.77 -22.47
N GLY A 162 -11.86 0.77 -21.14
CA GLY A 162 -10.74 1.06 -20.25
C GLY A 162 -9.50 0.20 -20.48
N LEU A 163 -9.65 -1.09 -20.78
CA LEU A 163 -8.50 -1.97 -21.03
C LEU A 163 -7.77 -1.62 -22.34
N THR A 164 -8.49 -1.29 -23.42
CA THR A 164 -7.87 -0.91 -24.69
C THR A 164 -7.17 0.43 -24.56
N THR A 165 -7.79 1.39 -23.88
CA THR A 165 -7.19 2.70 -23.57
C THR A 165 -5.97 2.55 -22.68
N LEU A 166 -6.03 1.71 -21.65
CA LEU A 166 -4.92 1.40 -20.75
C LEU A 166 -3.71 0.85 -21.53
N VAL A 167 -3.94 -0.12 -22.40
CA VAL A 167 -2.89 -0.71 -23.25
C VAL A 167 -2.29 0.33 -24.20
N SER A 168 -3.12 1.18 -24.82
CA SER A 168 -2.62 2.17 -25.79
C SER A 168 -1.90 3.35 -25.12
N ALA A 169 -2.39 3.81 -23.95
CA ALA A 169 -1.88 4.98 -23.27
C ALA A 169 -0.60 4.73 -22.46
N HIS A 170 -0.35 3.48 -22.01
CA HIS A 170 0.76 3.14 -21.11
C HIS A 170 0.91 4.14 -19.94
N PRO A 171 -0.15 4.37 -19.14
CA PRO A 171 -0.18 5.47 -18.18
C PRO A 171 0.74 5.21 -16.98
N HIS A 172 1.16 6.30 -16.34
CA HIS A 172 1.94 6.26 -15.11
C HIS A 172 1.04 6.13 -13.87
N PHE A 173 -0.21 6.58 -13.99
CA PHE A 173 -1.21 6.51 -12.94
C PHE A 173 -2.53 5.96 -13.48
N LEU A 174 -3.21 5.18 -12.64
CA LEU A 174 -4.54 4.66 -12.92
C LEU A 174 -5.46 5.12 -11.79
N LYS A 175 -6.44 5.97 -12.09
CA LYS A 175 -7.38 6.45 -11.08
C LYS A 175 -8.63 5.58 -11.12
N LEU A 176 -8.92 4.96 -9.98
CA LEU A 176 -10.02 4.04 -9.79
C LEU A 176 -11.29 4.82 -9.51
N ASP A 177 -12.31 4.54 -10.32
CA ASP A 177 -13.61 5.18 -10.20
C ASP A 177 -14.23 5.04 -8.79
N MET A 178 -14.91 6.09 -8.34
CA MET A 178 -15.56 6.14 -7.04
C MET A 178 -16.56 4.99 -6.85
N GLU A 179 -17.31 4.56 -7.86
CA GLU A 179 -18.25 3.43 -7.77
C GLU A 179 -17.57 2.14 -7.33
N ILE A 180 -16.31 1.92 -7.69
CA ILE A 180 -15.54 0.76 -7.24
C ILE A 180 -14.98 0.99 -5.82
N THR A 181 -14.53 2.20 -5.52
CA THR A 181 -13.97 2.55 -4.21
C THR A 181 -15.00 2.54 -3.08
N ARG A 182 -16.22 3.05 -3.34
CA ARG A 182 -17.28 3.12 -2.33
C ARG A 182 -17.69 1.77 -1.80
N GLU A 183 -17.90 1.69 -0.48
CA GLU A 183 -18.30 0.45 0.21
C GLU A 183 -17.36 -0.75 -0.04
N VAL A 184 -16.11 -0.53 -0.45
CA VAL A 184 -15.15 -1.61 -0.70
C VAL A 184 -14.91 -2.45 0.56
N ASP A 185 -15.03 -1.87 1.75
CA ASP A 185 -14.95 -2.53 3.05
C ASP A 185 -16.06 -3.58 3.27
N LYS A 186 -17.24 -3.38 2.67
CA LYS A 186 -18.42 -4.23 2.84
C LYS A 186 -18.57 -5.31 1.77
N ARG A 187 -17.87 -5.18 0.64
CA ARG A 187 -18.12 -5.97 -0.58
C ARG A 187 -16.88 -6.80 -0.96
N PRO A 188 -16.84 -8.12 -0.66
CA PRO A 188 -15.69 -8.98 -0.99
C PRO A 188 -15.32 -9.00 -2.47
N TYR A 189 -16.31 -8.87 -3.37
CA TYR A 189 -16.04 -8.82 -4.81
C TYR A 189 -15.27 -7.54 -5.21
N LYS A 190 -15.62 -6.36 -4.64
CA LYS A 190 -14.88 -5.12 -4.86
C LYS A 190 -13.45 -5.23 -4.33
N GLN A 191 -13.26 -5.85 -3.16
CA GLN A 191 -11.94 -6.09 -2.60
C GLN A 191 -11.07 -6.96 -3.51
N THR A 192 -11.66 -8.01 -4.07
CA THR A 192 -10.97 -8.90 -5.02
C THR A 192 -10.61 -8.16 -6.31
N LEU A 193 -11.55 -7.39 -6.86
CA LEU A 193 -11.30 -6.57 -8.04
C LEU A 193 -10.17 -5.57 -7.82
N VAL A 194 -10.25 -4.76 -6.76
CA VAL A 194 -9.23 -3.77 -6.41
C VAL A 194 -7.86 -4.43 -6.20
N ARG A 195 -7.79 -5.60 -5.54
CA ARG A 195 -6.52 -6.35 -5.39
C ARG A 195 -5.92 -6.74 -6.74
N SER A 196 -6.74 -7.23 -7.67
CA SER A 196 -6.29 -7.57 -9.02
C SER A 196 -5.83 -6.33 -9.79
N LEU A 197 -6.52 -5.20 -9.64
CA LEU A 197 -6.14 -3.93 -10.28
C LEU A 197 -4.84 -3.36 -9.73
N VAL A 198 -4.59 -3.47 -8.42
CA VAL A 198 -3.31 -3.10 -7.80
C VAL A 198 -2.18 -3.94 -8.41
N ALA A 199 -2.34 -5.26 -8.49
CA ALA A 199 -1.34 -6.15 -9.07
C ALA A 199 -1.10 -5.84 -10.57
N MET A 200 -2.17 -5.60 -11.32
CA MET A 200 -2.10 -5.24 -12.74
C MET A 200 -1.35 -3.92 -12.95
N ALA A 201 -1.72 -2.86 -12.22
CA ALA A 201 -1.07 -1.56 -12.30
C ALA A 201 0.44 -1.70 -12.01
N SER A 202 0.80 -2.41 -10.94
CA SER A 202 2.20 -2.65 -10.58
C SER A 202 2.98 -3.37 -11.69
N ASN A 203 2.41 -4.42 -12.30
CA ASN A 203 3.06 -5.14 -13.41
C ASN A 203 3.24 -4.27 -14.66
N MET A 204 2.45 -3.21 -14.81
CA MET A 204 2.53 -2.25 -15.91
C MET A 204 3.41 -1.03 -15.58
N ASN A 205 4.06 -1.00 -14.42
CA ASN A 205 4.76 0.18 -13.88
C ASN A 205 3.86 1.43 -13.73
N ALA A 206 2.57 1.21 -13.51
CA ALA A 206 1.60 2.24 -13.17
C ALA A 206 1.27 2.19 -11.68
N VAL A 207 0.82 3.30 -11.12
CA VAL A 207 0.34 3.34 -9.73
C VAL A 207 -1.16 3.59 -9.67
N LEU A 208 -1.87 2.76 -8.91
CA LEU A 208 -3.31 2.92 -8.68
C LEU A 208 -3.58 4.02 -7.65
N ILE A 209 -4.52 4.91 -7.97
CA ILE A 209 -5.05 5.96 -7.11
C ILE A 209 -6.54 5.67 -6.87
N ALA A 210 -6.99 5.54 -5.62
CA ALA A 210 -8.41 5.34 -5.33
C ALA A 210 -9.15 6.68 -5.15
N GLU A 211 -10.24 6.88 -5.88
CA GLU A 211 -11.05 8.10 -5.77
C GLU A 211 -12.31 7.93 -4.92
N GLY A 212 -12.80 9.05 -4.40
CA GLY A 212 -14.07 9.08 -3.69
C GLY A 212 -14.05 8.42 -2.32
N VAL A 213 -12.89 8.38 -1.65
CA VAL A 213 -12.79 7.88 -0.28
C VAL A 213 -13.48 8.84 0.69
N GLU A 214 -14.50 8.36 1.41
CA GLU A 214 -15.25 9.21 2.36
C GLU A 214 -15.20 8.73 3.79
N ASN A 215 -14.90 7.45 4.04
CA ASN A 215 -14.84 6.93 5.40
C ASN A 215 -13.59 6.11 5.70
N TRP A 216 -13.31 5.97 7.00
CA TRP A 216 -12.11 5.30 7.50
C TRP A 216 -12.08 3.79 7.20
N SER A 217 -13.24 3.13 7.10
CA SER A 217 -13.32 1.70 6.81
C SER A 217 -12.93 1.39 5.36
N GLU A 218 -13.41 2.21 4.42
CA GLU A 218 -12.98 2.19 3.01
C GLU A 218 -11.47 2.36 2.93
N LEU A 219 -10.94 3.41 3.58
CA LEU A 219 -9.51 3.68 3.58
C LEU A 219 -8.67 2.53 4.15
N GLU A 220 -9.08 1.96 5.28
CA GLU A 220 -8.39 0.83 5.89
C GLU A 220 -8.35 -0.38 4.94
N THR A 221 -9.45 -0.61 4.25
CA THR A 221 -9.56 -1.70 3.28
C THR A 221 -8.66 -1.44 2.08
N LEU A 222 -8.67 -0.23 1.51
CA LEU A 222 -7.78 0.15 0.40
C LEU A 222 -6.30 -0.03 0.77
N ILE A 223 -5.88 0.38 1.97
CA ILE A 223 -4.52 0.15 2.49
C ILE A 223 -4.20 -1.35 2.53
N LYS A 224 -5.11 -2.18 3.07
CA LYS A 224 -4.95 -3.66 3.13
C LYS A 224 -4.89 -4.33 1.75
N LEU A 225 -5.49 -3.71 0.74
CA LEU A 225 -5.49 -4.19 -0.64
C LEU A 225 -4.26 -3.74 -1.43
N GLY A 226 -3.41 -2.89 -0.84
CA GLY A 226 -2.18 -2.39 -1.46
C GLY A 226 -2.37 -1.12 -2.28
N VAL A 227 -3.51 -0.44 -2.16
CA VAL A 227 -3.71 0.88 -2.77
C VAL A 227 -2.76 1.88 -2.10
N ARG A 228 -2.05 2.64 -2.92
CA ARG A 228 -0.96 3.50 -2.45
C ARG A 228 -1.35 4.97 -2.32
N TYR A 229 -2.15 5.44 -3.27
CA TYR A 229 -2.62 6.81 -3.30
C TYR A 229 -4.13 6.83 -3.23
N ALA A 230 -4.69 7.84 -2.58
CA ALA A 230 -6.13 8.05 -2.60
C ALA A 230 -6.51 9.52 -2.54
N GLN A 231 -7.70 9.81 -3.03
CA GLN A 231 -8.35 11.10 -3.03
C GLN A 231 -9.80 10.93 -2.55
N GLY A 232 -10.32 11.96 -1.88
CA GLY A 232 -11.70 11.96 -1.43
C GLY A 232 -11.96 12.95 -0.31
N PHE A 233 -13.24 13.12 0.03
CA PHE A 233 -13.68 14.12 1.00
C PHE A 233 -13.24 13.78 2.43
N LEU A 234 -12.86 12.52 2.68
CA LEU A 234 -12.21 12.12 3.93
C LEU A 234 -10.94 12.95 4.22
N PHE A 235 -10.20 13.36 3.19
CA PHE A 235 -8.96 14.12 3.34
C PHE A 235 -9.20 15.63 3.25
N ALA A 236 -9.80 16.07 2.14
CA ALA A 236 -10.28 17.43 1.92
C ALA A 236 -11.15 17.47 0.64
N PRO A 237 -12.22 18.30 0.62
CA PRO A 237 -12.92 18.62 -0.62
C PRO A 237 -12.07 19.54 -1.53
N PRO A 238 -12.45 19.70 -2.81
CA PRO A 238 -11.84 20.68 -3.71
C PRO A 238 -11.92 22.11 -3.15
N GLN A 239 -10.81 22.85 -3.21
CA GLN A 239 -10.74 24.25 -2.74
C GLN A 239 -9.97 25.13 -3.72
N PHE A 240 -10.33 26.41 -3.82
CA PHE A 240 -9.66 27.35 -4.73
C PHE A 240 -8.23 27.73 -4.34
N GLU A 241 -7.84 27.41 -3.11
CA GLU A 241 -6.44 27.33 -2.70
C GLU A 241 -6.14 25.88 -2.37
N PRO A 242 -4.97 25.34 -2.76
CA PRO A 242 -4.76 23.92 -2.57
C PRO A 242 -4.74 23.57 -1.07
N PRO A 243 -5.62 22.68 -0.60
CA PRO A 243 -5.81 22.50 0.84
C PRO A 243 -4.62 21.78 1.47
N ARG A 244 -4.39 22.05 2.76
CA ARG A 244 -3.52 21.22 3.60
C ARG A 244 -4.39 20.21 4.32
N VAL A 245 -4.06 18.92 4.19
CA VAL A 245 -4.77 17.89 4.97
C VAL A 245 -4.48 18.07 6.46
N PRO A 246 -5.50 18.03 7.33
CA PRO A 246 -5.34 18.16 8.78
C PRO A 246 -4.31 17.18 9.34
N LYS A 247 -3.54 17.61 10.35
CA LYS A 247 -2.46 16.79 10.94
C LYS A 247 -3.01 15.49 11.53
N GLU A 248 -4.20 15.55 12.12
CA GLU A 248 -4.92 14.45 12.75
C GLU A 248 -5.29 13.38 11.72
N VAL A 249 -5.77 13.82 10.54
CA VAL A 249 -6.08 12.92 9.42
C VAL A 249 -4.80 12.24 8.96
N ARG A 250 -3.73 12.99 8.66
CA ARG A 250 -2.45 12.41 8.22
C ARG A 250 -1.87 11.42 9.24
N LYS A 251 -1.90 11.77 10.52
CA LYS A 251 -1.43 10.90 11.62
C LYS A 251 -2.20 9.58 11.63
N ARG A 252 -3.52 9.64 11.53
CA ARG A 252 -4.37 8.44 11.49
C ARG A 252 -4.09 7.56 10.26
N VAL A 253 -3.90 8.16 9.08
CA VAL A 253 -3.48 7.44 7.87
C VAL A 253 -2.17 6.70 8.10
N THR A 254 -1.13 7.38 8.60
CA THR A 254 0.16 6.75 8.90
C THR A 254 0.08 5.66 9.96
N GLU A 255 -0.74 5.84 11.00
CA GLU A 255 -0.96 4.81 12.03
C GLU A 255 -1.63 3.56 11.46
N MET A 256 -2.63 3.72 10.57
CA MET A 256 -3.30 2.60 9.92
C MET A 256 -2.32 1.80 9.04
N SER A 257 -1.51 2.50 8.22
CA SER A 257 -0.50 1.87 7.38
C SER A 257 0.59 1.18 8.20
N ARG A 258 1.09 1.84 9.26
CA ARG A 258 2.08 1.24 10.17
C ARG A 258 1.53 -0.01 10.87
N ASN A 259 0.30 0.05 11.37
CA ASN A 259 -0.34 -1.11 12.02
C ASN A 259 -0.50 -2.29 11.06
N TYR A 260 -0.86 -2.02 9.79
CA TYR A 260 -0.93 -3.05 8.76
C TYR A 260 0.44 -3.67 8.47
N GLN A 261 1.48 -2.84 8.32
CA GLN A 261 2.85 -3.31 8.07
C GLN A 261 3.43 -4.10 9.25
N GLN A 262 3.23 -3.63 10.48
CA GLN A 262 3.64 -4.35 11.69
C GLN A 262 2.98 -5.72 11.81
N ARG A 263 1.69 -5.84 11.46
CA ARG A 263 0.99 -7.14 11.44
C ARG A 263 1.57 -8.10 10.41
N MET A 264 2.03 -7.58 9.28
CA MET A 264 2.68 -8.40 8.24
C MET A 264 4.12 -8.78 8.56
N SER A 265 4.77 -8.10 9.51
CA SER A 265 6.22 -8.08 9.58
C SER A 265 6.77 -8.14 11.01
N ALA A 266 6.32 -9.11 11.81
CA ALA A 266 6.90 -9.36 13.13
C ALA A 266 8.38 -9.82 13.09
N LEU A 267 8.95 -10.07 11.90
CA LEU A 267 10.39 -10.26 11.69
C LEU A 267 11.02 -9.14 10.83
N ASP A 268 10.30 -8.08 10.43
CA ASP A 268 10.96 -6.92 9.83
C ASP A 268 11.81 -6.28 10.93
N GLU A 269 13.05 -5.97 10.58
CA GLU A 269 13.80 -5.01 11.35
C GLU A 269 13.48 -3.58 10.92
N THR A 270 13.97 -2.62 11.70
CA THR A 270 13.83 -1.20 11.40
C THR A 270 15.02 -0.70 10.58
N VAL A 271 14.77 0.33 9.78
CA VAL A 271 15.76 1.00 8.93
C VAL A 271 16.93 1.54 9.73
N GLY A 272 16.74 1.85 11.03
CA GLY A 272 17.82 2.30 11.92
C GLY A 272 19.07 1.42 11.89
N ARG A 273 18.96 0.11 11.61
CA ARG A 273 20.11 -0.81 11.50
C ARG A 273 20.89 -0.70 10.19
N LEU A 274 20.28 -0.09 9.17
CA LEU A 274 20.87 0.08 7.83
C LEU A 274 21.54 1.45 7.66
N VAL A 275 21.37 2.36 8.63
CA VAL A 275 21.85 3.73 8.54
C VAL A 275 23.36 3.75 8.40
N THR A 276 23.83 4.44 7.38
CA THR A 276 25.25 4.74 7.16
C THR A 276 25.48 6.23 7.24
N GLY A 277 26.58 6.63 7.89
CA GLY A 277 27.00 8.03 7.93
C GLY A 277 27.36 8.52 6.53
N CYS A 278 27.11 9.80 6.29
CA CYS A 278 27.54 10.50 5.09
C CYS A 278 28.03 11.90 5.47
N ASP A 279 28.77 12.53 4.56
CA ASP A 279 29.16 13.92 4.74
C ASP A 279 27.93 14.85 4.73
N THR A 280 28.03 15.95 5.46
CA THR A 280 26.96 16.95 5.62
C THR A 280 27.50 18.36 5.57
N TYR A 281 26.71 19.31 5.06
CA TYR A 281 27.03 20.74 5.08
C TYR A 281 25.85 21.57 5.58
N GLN A 282 26.11 22.75 6.14
CA GLN A 282 25.05 23.69 6.47
C GLN A 282 24.52 24.41 5.22
N ARG A 283 23.24 24.74 5.27
CA ARG A 283 22.54 25.47 4.21
C ARG A 283 23.29 26.76 3.85
N GLY A 284 23.62 26.93 2.57
CA GLY A 284 24.35 28.11 2.07
C GLY A 284 25.85 28.14 2.36
N GLU A 285 26.42 27.12 2.99
CA GLU A 285 27.85 27.06 3.35
C GLU A 285 28.76 26.72 2.17
N MET A 286 28.27 25.90 1.23
CA MET A 286 29.07 25.37 0.12
C MET A 286 28.55 25.89 -1.22
N THR A 287 29.46 26.40 -2.04
CA THR A 287 29.19 26.79 -3.44
C THR A 287 29.19 25.59 -4.38
N THR A 288 28.65 25.76 -5.57
CA THR A 288 28.62 24.71 -6.61
C THR A 288 30.04 24.33 -7.06
N GLU A 289 30.96 25.29 -7.19
CA GLU A 289 32.36 25.02 -7.54
C GLU A 289 33.08 24.18 -6.48
N GLU A 290 32.91 24.53 -5.19
CA GLU A 290 33.47 23.77 -4.08
C GLU A 290 32.90 22.34 -4.03
N ALA A 291 31.60 22.17 -4.29
CA ALA A 291 30.99 20.85 -4.38
C ALA A 291 31.59 20.00 -5.51
N ILE A 292 31.86 20.59 -6.67
CA ILE A 292 32.51 19.89 -7.80
C ILE A 292 33.92 19.44 -7.41
N ALA A 293 34.71 20.32 -6.79
CA ALA A 293 36.04 19.97 -6.30
C ALA A 293 35.98 18.84 -5.27
N TRP A 294 35.03 18.94 -4.34
CA TRP A 294 34.81 17.95 -3.29
C TRP A 294 34.51 16.54 -3.84
N PHE A 295 33.60 16.43 -4.83
CA PHE A 295 33.29 15.14 -5.47
C PHE A 295 34.44 14.60 -6.34
N ARG A 296 35.28 15.47 -6.90
CA ARG A 296 36.49 15.05 -7.65
C ARG A 296 37.55 14.47 -6.72
N GLU A 297 37.75 15.08 -5.56
CA GLU A 297 38.70 14.59 -4.55
C GLU A 297 38.24 13.30 -3.85
N ARG A 298 36.93 13.01 -3.88
CA ARG A 298 36.33 11.82 -3.24
C ARG A 298 35.59 10.97 -4.27
N PRO A 299 36.27 10.16 -5.10
CA PRO A 299 35.63 9.39 -6.17
C PRO A 299 34.57 8.39 -5.68
N SER A 300 34.66 7.92 -4.43
CA SER A 300 33.72 6.99 -3.80
C SER A 300 32.53 7.66 -3.13
N ALA A 301 32.48 8.99 -3.06
CA ALA A 301 31.34 9.72 -2.51
C ALA A 301 30.26 9.91 -3.59
N ASP A 302 29.06 9.41 -3.32
CA ASP A 302 27.93 9.46 -4.26
C ASP A 302 26.98 10.63 -3.97
N HIS A 303 26.95 11.10 -2.72
CA HIS A 303 26.04 12.15 -2.28
C HIS A 303 26.56 12.89 -1.04
N VAL A 304 25.91 14.02 -0.76
CA VAL A 304 26.08 14.81 0.46
C VAL A 304 24.75 15.39 0.90
N VAL A 305 24.55 15.55 2.21
CA VAL A 305 23.29 16.02 2.79
C VAL A 305 23.43 17.46 3.27
N ILE A 306 22.47 18.30 2.89
CA ILE A 306 22.40 19.69 3.34
C ILE A 306 21.50 19.76 4.56
N LEU A 307 22.06 20.27 5.66
CA LEU A 307 21.37 20.46 6.92
C LEU A 307 21.02 21.93 7.12
N GLN A 308 19.95 22.17 7.89
CA GLN A 308 19.74 23.43 8.58
C GLN A 308 19.71 23.09 10.06
N GLU A 309 20.74 23.51 10.79
CA GLU A 309 21.05 23.02 12.13
C GLU A 309 21.27 21.49 12.08
N ALA A 310 20.45 20.71 12.77
CA ALA A 310 20.51 19.24 12.77
C ALA A 310 19.53 18.59 11.78
N ARG A 311 18.69 19.36 11.07
CA ARG A 311 17.59 18.82 10.26
C ARG A 311 17.96 18.72 8.79
N PRO A 312 17.66 17.60 8.11
CA PRO A 312 17.93 17.47 6.68
C PRO A 312 16.99 18.36 5.86
N LYS A 313 17.57 19.16 4.96
CA LYS A 313 16.88 20.12 4.10
C LYS A 313 17.14 19.94 2.62
N GLY A 314 18.20 19.23 2.25
CA GLY A 314 18.49 18.95 0.85
C GLY A 314 19.38 17.74 0.67
N LEU A 315 19.31 17.16 -0.52
CA LEU A 315 20.16 16.05 -0.94
C LEU A 315 20.84 16.40 -2.26
N LEU A 316 22.17 16.43 -2.27
CA LEU A 316 22.96 16.65 -3.47
C LEU A 316 23.64 15.33 -3.86
N THR A 317 23.28 14.79 -5.02
CA THR A 317 23.97 13.64 -5.60
C THR A 317 24.99 14.09 -6.63
N ARG A 318 26.04 13.28 -6.81
CA ARG A 318 27.06 13.48 -7.85
C ARG A 318 26.39 13.65 -9.22
N GLU A 319 25.43 12.78 -9.54
CA GLU A 319 24.70 12.79 -10.79
C GLU A 319 24.00 14.13 -11.03
N LYS A 320 23.18 14.62 -10.07
CA LYS A 320 22.47 15.90 -10.20
C LYS A 320 23.42 17.08 -10.37
N LEU A 321 24.52 17.12 -9.61
CA LEU A 321 25.51 18.18 -9.72
C LEU A 321 26.14 18.26 -11.11
N PHE A 322 26.62 17.13 -11.64
CA PHE A 322 27.26 17.07 -12.96
C PHE A 322 26.25 17.17 -14.09
N GLN A 323 25.02 16.73 -13.88
CA GLN A 323 23.92 16.96 -14.80
C GLN A 323 23.71 18.45 -14.98
N VAL A 324 23.52 19.25 -13.92
CA VAL A 324 23.25 20.71 -14.03
C VAL A 324 24.46 21.46 -14.59
N THR A 325 25.66 21.15 -14.12
CA THR A 325 26.89 21.88 -14.49
C THR A 325 27.41 21.48 -15.88
N GLY A 326 27.06 20.30 -16.37
CA GLY A 326 27.43 19.77 -17.68
C GLY A 326 26.64 20.34 -18.87
N TRP A 327 25.54 21.08 -18.63
CA TRP A 327 24.82 21.79 -19.70
C TRP A 327 25.64 22.94 -20.26
N ARG A 328 25.39 23.30 -21.52
CA ARG A 328 26.02 24.48 -22.16
C ARG A 328 25.71 25.74 -21.34
N TYR A 329 26.75 26.40 -20.84
CA TYR A 329 26.70 27.55 -19.89
C TYR A 329 26.21 27.24 -18.46
N GLY A 330 25.93 25.97 -18.12
CA GLY A 330 25.47 25.56 -16.79
C GLY A 330 26.50 25.85 -15.70
N TYR A 331 27.76 25.48 -15.92
CA TYR A 331 28.86 25.80 -14.99
C TYR A 331 28.92 27.30 -14.65
N SER A 332 28.97 28.16 -15.67
CA SER A 332 29.04 29.62 -15.49
C SER A 332 27.81 30.25 -14.82
N LEU A 333 26.65 29.60 -14.88
CA LEU A 333 25.42 30.08 -14.23
C LEU A 333 25.37 29.77 -12.74
N PHE A 334 26.00 28.68 -12.32
CA PHE A 334 25.88 28.13 -10.96
C PHE A 334 27.18 28.13 -10.15
N GLU A 335 28.37 28.32 -10.74
CA GLU A 335 29.69 28.20 -10.07
C GLU A 335 29.75 28.89 -8.70
N ARG A 336 29.29 30.13 -8.60
CA ARG A 336 29.29 30.94 -7.36
C ARG A 336 28.00 30.87 -6.55
N ARG A 337 27.00 30.13 -7.03
CA ARG A 337 25.73 29.99 -6.33
C ARG A 337 25.83 28.90 -5.27
N PRO A 338 25.09 29.03 -4.15
CA PRO A 338 24.99 27.98 -3.16
C PRO A 338 24.49 26.67 -3.79
N VAL A 339 25.09 25.57 -3.36
CA VAL A 339 24.78 24.24 -3.90
C VAL A 339 23.33 23.81 -3.59
N ASP A 340 22.70 24.47 -2.62
CA ASP A 340 21.28 24.38 -2.28
C ASP A 340 20.35 24.58 -3.48
N MET A 341 20.76 25.37 -4.46
CA MET A 341 19.97 25.62 -5.69
C MET A 341 20.02 24.44 -6.67
N VAL A 342 20.99 23.54 -6.51
CA VAL A 342 21.19 22.35 -7.34
C VAL A 342 20.69 21.10 -6.62
N ALA A 343 20.71 21.10 -5.28
CA ALA A 343 20.26 19.99 -4.46
C ALA A 343 18.75 19.75 -4.56
N THR A 344 18.35 18.50 -4.35
CA THR A 344 16.95 18.09 -4.24
C THR A 344 16.35 18.67 -2.97
N ALA A 345 15.31 19.49 -3.11
CA ALA A 345 14.67 20.20 -1.99
C ALA A 345 13.68 19.35 -1.18
N ASP A 346 13.15 18.26 -1.76
CA ASP A 346 12.22 17.33 -1.09
C ASP A 346 12.70 15.87 -1.19
N PRO A 347 13.86 15.54 -0.59
CA PRO A 347 14.35 14.18 -0.58
C PRO A 347 13.49 13.29 0.33
N LEU A 348 13.49 11.99 0.08
CA LEU A 348 12.74 11.05 0.91
C LEU A 348 13.36 10.96 2.32
N ILE A 349 12.65 11.46 3.32
CA ILE A 349 13.04 11.45 4.74
C ILE A 349 12.10 10.51 5.52
N VAL A 350 12.67 9.59 6.29
CA VAL A 350 11.91 8.61 7.08
C VAL A 350 12.43 8.50 8.52
N PRO A 351 11.55 8.17 9.48
CA PRO A 351 11.98 7.93 10.85
C PRO A 351 12.76 6.61 10.98
N ASN A 352 13.68 6.54 11.93
CA ASN A 352 14.55 5.37 12.15
C ASN A 352 13.80 4.08 12.54
N ASP A 353 12.55 4.21 12.99
CA ASP A 353 11.67 3.11 13.39
C ASP A 353 10.85 2.55 12.22
N MET A 354 11.01 3.10 11.02
CA MET A 354 10.35 2.58 9.82
C MET A 354 10.90 1.19 9.46
N HIS A 355 10.01 0.26 9.13
CA HIS A 355 10.41 -1.10 8.75
C HIS A 355 11.03 -1.19 7.36
N VAL A 356 11.94 -2.14 7.15
CA VAL A 356 12.73 -2.26 5.92
C VAL A 356 11.86 -2.58 4.71
N ILE A 357 10.94 -3.55 4.80
CA ILE A 357 10.06 -3.91 3.66
C ILE A 357 9.13 -2.74 3.31
N ALA A 358 8.60 -2.07 4.33
CA ALA A 358 7.78 -0.88 4.16
C ALA A 358 8.52 0.23 3.40
N LEU A 359 9.78 0.47 3.79
CA LEU A 359 10.63 1.47 3.16
C LEU A 359 11.02 1.06 1.75
N ALA A 360 11.34 -0.22 1.51
CA ALA A 360 11.67 -0.75 0.19
C ALA A 360 10.55 -0.50 -0.80
N ARG A 361 9.30 -0.75 -0.38
CA ARG A 361 8.12 -0.41 -1.18
C ARG A 361 8.07 1.08 -1.46
N LEU A 362 8.11 1.93 -0.44
CA LEU A 362 8.08 3.40 -0.58
C LEU A 362 9.17 3.94 -1.53
N ALA A 363 10.35 3.33 -1.51
CA ALA A 363 11.51 3.80 -2.23
C ALA A 363 11.52 3.36 -3.70
N MET A 364 11.08 2.13 -4.00
CA MET A 364 10.90 1.63 -5.39
C MET A 364 9.87 2.41 -6.21
N ASP A 365 9.09 3.14 -5.47
CA ASP A 365 7.89 3.84 -5.82
C ASP A 365 8.14 5.35 -6.11
N ARG A 366 9.42 5.75 -6.02
CA ARG A 366 9.92 7.08 -6.39
C ARG A 366 9.99 7.18 -7.91
N LEU A 367 9.97 8.41 -8.42
CA LEU A 367 10.20 8.64 -9.84
C LEU A 367 11.58 8.10 -10.26
N ARG A 368 11.73 7.69 -11.52
CA ARG A 368 12.96 7.09 -12.06
C ARG A 368 14.22 7.94 -11.80
N GLU A 369 14.06 9.26 -11.81
CA GLU A 369 15.13 10.26 -11.59
C GLU A 369 15.58 10.34 -10.12
N ASP A 370 14.70 9.99 -9.18
CA ASP A 370 14.99 9.97 -7.75
C ASP A 370 15.13 8.54 -7.21
N LEU A 371 14.97 7.53 -8.06
CA LEU A 371 14.94 6.12 -7.64
C LEU A 371 16.26 5.73 -6.99
N TYR A 372 17.38 6.22 -7.50
CA TYR A 372 18.72 5.90 -6.98
C TYR A 372 19.20 6.82 -5.87
N ASP A 373 18.48 7.91 -5.59
CA ASP A 373 18.82 8.82 -4.51
C ASP A 373 18.77 8.09 -3.16
N PRO A 374 19.74 8.29 -2.28
CA PRO A 374 19.69 7.74 -0.93
C PRO A 374 18.50 8.29 -0.14
N ILE A 375 18.07 7.51 0.84
CA ILE A 375 16.99 7.83 1.76
C ILE A 375 17.61 8.43 3.02
N LEU A 376 17.06 9.56 3.47
CA LEU A 376 17.50 10.23 4.69
C LEU A 376 16.77 9.66 5.89
N VAL A 377 17.50 9.32 6.94
CA VAL A 377 16.92 8.78 8.17
C VAL A 377 17.05 9.79 9.30
N ILE A 378 15.96 10.00 10.03
CA ILE A 378 15.89 10.91 11.18
C ILE A 378 15.49 10.17 12.45
N ASP A 379 15.88 10.72 13.59
CA ASP A 379 15.41 10.26 14.89
C ASP A 379 14.01 10.79 15.23
N GLN A 380 13.54 10.55 16.47
CA GLN A 380 12.25 11.05 16.93
C GLN A 380 12.20 12.57 17.15
N GLY A 381 13.35 13.23 17.35
CA GLY A 381 13.49 14.69 17.44
C GLY A 381 13.49 15.39 16.07
N GLY A 382 13.66 14.60 15.00
CA GLY A 382 13.77 15.08 13.62
C GLY A 382 15.21 15.39 13.21
N ASP A 383 16.19 14.97 14.01
CA ASP A 383 17.61 15.19 13.77
C ASP A 383 18.14 14.13 12.80
N PHE A 384 19.03 14.55 11.92
CA PHE A 384 19.61 13.70 10.89
C PHE A 384 20.51 12.63 11.49
N MET A 385 20.26 11.36 11.15
CA MET A 385 21.05 10.22 11.61
C MET A 385 22.01 9.69 10.54
N GLY A 386 21.68 9.84 9.26
CA GLY A 386 22.44 9.29 8.15
C GLY A 386 21.56 8.89 6.98
N THR A 387 22.12 8.10 6.06
CA THR A 387 21.45 7.67 4.85
C THR A 387 21.37 6.15 4.70
N VAL A 388 20.36 5.69 3.96
CA VAL A 388 20.24 4.32 3.47
C VAL A 388 20.16 4.35 1.95
N THR A 389 21.07 3.63 1.29
CA THR A 389 21.06 3.50 -0.18
C THR A 389 19.99 2.51 -0.63
N MET A 390 19.52 2.65 -1.87
CA MET A 390 18.61 1.66 -2.45
C MET A 390 19.20 0.26 -2.49
N LYS A 391 20.50 0.15 -2.76
CA LYS A 391 21.18 -1.14 -2.79
C LYS A 391 21.07 -1.86 -1.45
N GLN A 392 21.40 -1.17 -0.35
CA GLN A 392 21.27 -1.74 1.01
C GLN A 392 19.83 -2.12 1.32
N LEU A 393 18.89 -1.24 0.98
CA LEU A 393 17.47 -1.45 1.24
C LEU A 393 16.92 -2.67 0.49
N LEU A 394 17.21 -2.80 -0.80
CA LEU A 394 16.73 -3.90 -1.64
C LEU A 394 17.40 -5.22 -1.28
N GLN A 395 18.72 -5.23 -1.06
CA GLN A 395 19.40 -6.42 -0.59
C GLN A 395 18.77 -6.91 0.71
N ARG A 396 18.51 -5.98 1.65
CA ARG A 396 17.91 -6.35 2.92
C ARG A 396 16.45 -6.78 2.81
N SER A 397 15.65 -6.11 1.98
CA SER A 397 14.24 -6.50 1.80
C SER A 397 14.14 -7.91 1.21
N VAL A 398 14.97 -8.24 0.23
CA VAL A 398 15.02 -9.59 -0.36
C VAL A 398 15.48 -10.63 0.68
N GLU A 399 16.50 -10.33 1.48
CA GLU A 399 16.95 -11.22 2.56
C GLU A 399 15.83 -11.47 3.58
N LEU A 400 15.09 -10.43 3.96
CA LEU A 400 13.96 -10.54 4.88
C LEU A 400 12.81 -11.33 4.25
N GLU A 401 12.45 -11.07 3.00
CA GLU A 401 11.43 -11.82 2.25
C GLU A 401 11.80 -13.30 2.10
N LEU A 402 13.06 -13.62 1.83
CA LEU A 402 13.55 -14.99 1.79
C LEU A 402 13.45 -15.63 3.18
N GLN A 403 13.84 -14.92 4.25
CA GLN A 403 13.70 -15.42 5.61
C GLN A 403 12.22 -15.67 5.99
N PHE A 404 11.31 -14.82 5.53
CA PHE A 404 9.86 -15.02 5.71
C PHE A 404 9.35 -16.22 4.94
N ALA A 405 9.74 -16.36 3.66
CA ALA A 405 9.34 -17.49 2.83
C ALA A 405 9.89 -18.82 3.36
N MET A 406 11.10 -18.81 3.91
CA MET A 406 11.72 -19.97 4.55
C MET A 406 11.09 -20.31 5.90
N ASP A 407 10.57 -19.31 6.63
CA ASP A 407 9.88 -19.52 7.90
C ASP A 407 8.41 -19.89 7.71
N ALA A 408 7.75 -19.48 6.62
CA ALA A 408 6.37 -19.84 6.35
C ALA A 408 6.24 -21.34 6.03
N ASN A 409 5.16 -21.95 6.52
CA ASN A 409 4.88 -23.34 6.17
C ASN A 409 4.51 -23.44 4.67
N PRO A 410 5.19 -24.29 3.88
CA PRO A 410 5.05 -24.33 2.42
C PRO A 410 3.66 -24.79 1.96
N LEU A 411 2.92 -25.50 2.82
CA LEU A 411 1.60 -26.02 2.49
C LEU A 411 0.48 -25.02 2.78
N THR A 412 0.63 -24.22 3.84
CA THR A 412 -0.44 -23.34 4.33
C THR A 412 -0.16 -21.85 4.15
N ASN A 413 1.07 -21.47 3.82
CA ASN A 413 1.57 -20.09 3.82
C ASN A 413 1.33 -19.35 5.16
N LEU A 414 1.12 -20.09 6.25
CA LEU A 414 1.06 -19.51 7.59
C LEU A 414 2.49 -19.33 8.14
N PRO A 415 2.75 -18.29 8.94
CA PRO A 415 4.04 -18.10 9.58
C PRO A 415 4.43 -19.31 10.43
N GLY A 416 5.68 -19.74 10.33
CA GLY A 416 6.19 -20.90 11.05
C GLY A 416 6.93 -20.54 12.32
N ASN A 417 7.83 -21.43 12.73
CA ASN A 417 8.31 -21.47 14.09
C ASN A 417 9.05 -20.21 14.53
N ARG A 418 9.87 -19.59 13.68
CA ARG A 418 10.66 -18.41 14.08
C ARG A 418 9.75 -17.20 14.31
N THR A 419 8.78 -16.97 13.41
CA THR A 419 7.79 -15.90 13.57
C THR A 419 6.92 -16.14 14.81
N ILE A 420 6.46 -17.38 15.01
CA ILE A 420 5.66 -17.77 16.17
C ILE A 420 6.40 -17.47 17.49
N GLN A 421 7.69 -17.81 17.58
CA GLN A 421 8.49 -17.53 18.77
C GLN A 421 8.61 -16.03 19.06
N GLY A 422 8.76 -15.20 18.03
CA GLY A 422 8.74 -13.73 18.17
C GLY A 422 7.42 -13.22 18.74
N TRP A 423 6.29 -13.69 18.20
CA TRP A 423 4.96 -13.32 18.70
C TRP A 423 4.74 -13.74 20.15
N LEU A 424 5.17 -14.95 20.50
CA LEU A 424 5.09 -15.45 21.87
C LEU A 424 5.93 -14.58 22.80
N ALA A 425 7.19 -14.27 22.47
CA ALA A 425 8.03 -13.40 23.29
C ALA A 425 7.36 -12.04 23.56
N GLU A 426 6.86 -11.36 22.53
CA GLU A 426 6.16 -10.08 22.67
C GLU A 426 4.86 -10.18 23.49
N THR A 427 4.08 -11.24 23.27
CA THR A 427 2.75 -11.38 23.88
C THR A 427 2.86 -11.77 25.35
N LEU A 428 3.90 -12.53 25.70
CA LEU A 428 4.18 -12.95 27.07
C LEU A 428 4.58 -11.78 27.99
N GLU A 429 5.01 -10.64 27.43
CA GLU A 429 5.26 -9.41 28.19
C GLU A 429 3.98 -8.66 28.60
N LEU A 430 2.83 -9.03 28.03
CA LEU A 430 1.56 -8.36 28.29
C LEU A 430 0.89 -8.90 29.57
N PRO A 431 0.12 -8.06 30.30
CA PRO A 431 -0.59 -8.49 31.50
C PRO A 431 -1.71 -9.48 31.21
N THR A 432 -2.33 -9.37 30.04
CA THR A 432 -3.46 -10.20 29.62
C THR A 432 -3.20 -10.74 28.22
N TYR A 433 -3.14 -12.06 28.11
CA TYR A 433 -2.97 -12.77 26.85
C TYR A 433 -3.60 -14.15 26.88
N SER A 434 -3.80 -14.70 25.69
CA SER A 434 -4.23 -16.07 25.46
C SER A 434 -3.42 -16.70 24.33
N VAL A 435 -3.00 -17.93 24.52
CA VAL A 435 -2.35 -18.76 23.49
C VAL A 435 -3.23 -19.97 23.25
N VAL A 436 -3.69 -20.13 22.00
CA VAL A 436 -4.52 -21.25 21.58
C VAL A 436 -3.68 -22.19 20.73
N TYR A 437 -3.45 -23.40 21.21
CA TYR A 437 -2.85 -24.45 20.40
C TYR A 437 -3.95 -25.28 19.75
N ALA A 438 -3.89 -25.41 18.43
CA ALA A 438 -4.82 -26.20 17.65
C ALA A 438 -4.11 -27.42 17.06
N ASP A 439 -4.80 -28.56 17.06
CA ASP A 439 -4.24 -29.86 16.64
C ASP A 439 -5.35 -30.68 15.96
N LEU A 440 -5.01 -31.42 14.89
CA LEU A 440 -5.93 -32.31 14.19
C LEU A 440 -5.94 -33.71 14.82
N ASP A 441 -7.10 -34.12 15.30
CA ASP A 441 -7.30 -35.43 15.90
C ASP A 441 -7.31 -36.53 14.84
N HIS A 442 -6.62 -37.64 15.09
CA HIS A 442 -6.54 -38.79 14.19
C HIS A 442 -5.93 -38.50 12.80
N PHE A 443 -5.10 -37.47 12.69
CA PHE A 443 -4.53 -37.06 11.41
C PHE A 443 -3.62 -38.12 10.78
N LYS A 444 -2.84 -38.84 11.61
CA LYS A 444 -2.00 -39.94 11.13
C LYS A 444 -2.84 -41.07 10.54
N GLU A 445 -3.88 -41.49 11.27
CA GLU A 445 -4.80 -42.53 10.83
C GLU A 445 -5.55 -42.12 9.55
N TYR A 446 -5.85 -40.82 9.40
CA TYR A 446 -6.46 -40.27 8.19
C TYR A 446 -5.51 -40.40 7.00
N ASN A 447 -4.23 -40.01 7.16
CA ASN A 447 -3.21 -40.20 6.12
C ASN A 447 -3.04 -41.67 5.71
N ASP A 448 -3.07 -42.58 6.68
CA ASP A 448 -2.93 -44.02 6.42
C ASP A 448 -4.12 -44.58 5.61
N ALA A 449 -5.33 -44.00 5.74
CA ALA A 449 -6.55 -44.44 5.07
C ALA A 449 -6.87 -43.71 3.75
N TYR A 450 -6.58 -42.41 3.68
CA TYR A 450 -6.95 -41.51 2.57
C TYR A 450 -5.75 -41.03 1.74
N GLY A 451 -4.53 -41.27 2.21
CA GLY A 451 -3.29 -40.85 1.56
C GLY A 451 -2.87 -39.42 1.91
N PHE A 452 -1.57 -39.15 1.80
CA PHE A 452 -0.97 -37.86 2.18
C PHE A 452 -1.53 -36.66 1.41
N THR A 453 -1.89 -36.82 0.12
CA THR A 453 -2.49 -35.73 -0.66
C THR A 453 -3.82 -35.26 -0.09
N MET A 454 -4.64 -36.17 0.44
CA MET A 454 -5.88 -35.79 1.12
C MET A 454 -5.59 -35.26 2.52
N GLY A 455 -4.57 -35.77 3.19
CA GLY A 455 -4.05 -35.20 4.43
C GLY A 455 -3.68 -33.72 4.30
N ASP A 456 -2.97 -33.38 3.23
CA ASP A 456 -2.59 -32.01 2.92
C ASP A 456 -3.81 -31.10 2.75
N GLU A 457 -4.90 -31.60 2.17
CA GLU A 457 -6.18 -30.87 2.07
C GLU A 457 -6.83 -30.64 3.44
N VAL A 458 -6.73 -31.59 4.38
CA VAL A 458 -7.21 -31.38 5.76
C VAL A 458 -6.38 -30.31 6.48
N ILE A 459 -5.06 -30.30 6.29
CA ILE A 459 -4.18 -29.25 6.84
C ILE A 459 -4.55 -27.88 6.24
N ARG A 460 -4.76 -27.81 4.92
CA ARG A 460 -5.19 -26.57 4.24
C ARG A 460 -6.54 -26.09 4.75
N LEU A 461 -7.49 -27.00 4.96
CA LEU A 461 -8.79 -26.68 5.53
C LEU A 461 -8.63 -26.08 6.95
N ALA A 462 -7.85 -26.72 7.82
CA ALA A 462 -7.60 -26.23 9.17
C ALA A 462 -6.98 -24.82 9.14
N ALA A 463 -5.98 -24.62 8.28
CA ALA A 463 -5.35 -23.32 8.09
C ALA A 463 -6.33 -22.25 7.59
N ASN A 464 -7.22 -22.59 6.65
CA ASN A 464 -8.20 -21.65 6.10
C ASN A 464 -9.26 -21.27 7.14
N VAL A 465 -9.78 -22.23 7.90
CA VAL A 465 -10.72 -21.95 9.00
C VAL A 465 -10.07 -21.05 10.06
N LEU A 466 -8.82 -21.33 10.42
CA LEU A 466 -8.07 -20.49 11.36
C LEU A 466 -7.75 -19.10 10.78
N LYS A 467 -7.52 -18.94 9.48
CA LYS A 467 -7.37 -17.61 8.86
C LYS A 467 -8.67 -16.81 8.89
N GLU A 468 -9.80 -17.47 8.60
CA GLU A 468 -11.12 -16.84 8.51
C GLU A 468 -11.63 -16.35 9.87
N HIS A 469 -11.49 -17.17 10.91
CA HIS A 469 -12.03 -16.88 12.25
C HIS A 469 -10.96 -16.53 13.29
N GLY A 470 -9.72 -17.00 13.13
CA GLY A 470 -8.66 -16.86 14.14
C GLY A 470 -8.29 -15.42 14.45
N SER A 471 -8.42 -14.49 13.50
CA SER A 471 -8.19 -13.06 13.72
C SER A 471 -9.24 -12.41 14.64
N LYS A 472 -10.40 -13.05 14.79
CA LYS A 472 -11.50 -12.61 15.68
C LYS A 472 -11.41 -13.22 17.07
N VAL A 473 -10.53 -14.21 17.30
CA VAL A 473 -10.36 -14.88 18.60
C VAL A 473 -10.02 -13.88 19.70
N GLY A 474 -9.34 -12.80 19.36
CA GLY A 474 -9.21 -11.66 20.24
C GLY A 474 -8.39 -10.54 19.61
N PRO A 475 -8.13 -9.46 20.37
CA PRO A 475 -7.49 -8.26 19.85
C PRO A 475 -6.10 -8.56 19.28
N LYS A 476 -5.89 -8.22 18.01
CA LYS A 476 -4.63 -8.45 17.27
C LYS A 476 -4.17 -9.92 17.29
N ALA A 477 -5.09 -10.89 17.30
CA ALA A 477 -4.75 -12.30 17.23
C ALA A 477 -3.95 -12.65 15.96
N ARG A 478 -2.91 -13.48 16.12
CA ARG A 478 -1.96 -13.88 15.08
C ARG A 478 -1.97 -15.41 14.93
N ILE A 479 -2.07 -15.93 13.71
CA ILE A 479 -2.17 -17.37 13.42
C ILE A 479 -0.86 -17.87 12.81
N GLY A 480 -0.33 -18.98 13.33
CA GLY A 480 0.87 -19.63 12.80
C GLY A 480 0.69 -21.14 12.63
N HIS A 481 1.57 -21.75 11.86
CA HIS A 481 1.62 -23.20 11.62
C HIS A 481 2.98 -23.74 12.11
N VAL A 482 2.94 -24.45 13.23
CA VAL A 482 4.14 -24.98 13.91
C VAL A 482 4.76 -26.12 13.09
N GLY A 483 3.92 -27.01 12.56
CA GLY A 483 4.29 -28.07 11.62
C GLY A 483 3.33 -29.27 11.68
N GLY A 484 3.22 -30.03 10.58
CA GLY A 484 2.33 -31.18 10.51
C GLY A 484 0.86 -30.81 10.71
N ASP A 485 0.27 -31.29 11.79
CA ASP A 485 -1.10 -31.03 12.24
C ASP A 485 -1.20 -29.93 13.33
N ASP A 486 -0.09 -29.32 13.73
CA ASP A 486 -0.01 -28.36 14.83
C ASP A 486 -0.09 -26.90 14.39
N PHE A 487 -1.10 -26.18 14.87
CA PHE A 487 -1.30 -24.75 14.66
C PHE A 487 -1.33 -23.98 15.98
N ILE A 488 -1.17 -22.66 15.88
CA ILE A 488 -1.21 -21.77 17.04
C ILE A 488 -1.91 -20.46 16.72
N VAL A 489 -2.67 -19.94 17.67
CA VAL A 489 -3.19 -18.57 17.67
C VAL A 489 -2.64 -17.85 18.90
N VAL A 490 -1.90 -16.78 18.69
CA VAL A 490 -1.31 -15.94 19.74
C VAL A 490 -2.13 -14.65 19.84
N CYS A 491 -2.76 -14.41 20.99
CA CYS A 491 -3.70 -13.32 21.19
C CYS A 491 -3.28 -12.40 22.36
N PRO A 492 -2.96 -11.13 22.08
CA PRO A 492 -2.85 -10.04 23.06
C PRO A 492 -4.14 -9.68 23.82
N GLY A 493 -4.76 -10.64 24.49
CA GLY A 493 -5.98 -10.46 25.29
C GLY A 493 -6.63 -11.80 25.65
N GLU A 494 -7.83 -11.75 26.21
CA GLU A 494 -8.62 -12.97 26.45
C GLU A 494 -9.18 -13.54 25.14
N ALA A 495 -9.07 -14.85 24.96
CA ALA A 495 -9.65 -15.55 23.81
C ALA A 495 -11.18 -15.65 23.95
N ASP A 496 -11.90 -15.20 22.92
CA ASP A 496 -13.35 -15.26 22.86
C ASP A 496 -13.83 -16.70 22.65
N ARG A 497 -14.61 -17.18 23.62
CA ARG A 497 -15.21 -18.52 23.61
C ARG A 497 -16.18 -18.73 22.45
N ALA A 498 -16.92 -17.71 22.06
CA ALA A 498 -17.87 -17.82 20.95
C ALA A 498 -17.14 -18.08 19.65
N VAL A 499 -16.06 -17.34 19.38
CA VAL A 499 -15.24 -17.49 18.18
C VAL A 499 -14.52 -18.84 18.13
N LEU A 500 -14.03 -19.35 19.27
CA LEU A 500 -13.47 -20.70 19.34
C LEU A 500 -14.51 -21.79 19.03
N GLY A 501 -15.76 -21.57 19.40
CA GLY A 501 -16.90 -22.39 18.99
C GLY A 501 -17.13 -22.34 17.49
N GLU A 502 -17.16 -21.13 16.90
CA GLU A 502 -17.31 -20.95 15.45
C GLU A 502 -16.22 -21.66 14.66
N ILE A 503 -14.96 -21.60 15.10
CA ILE A 503 -13.85 -22.33 14.49
C ILE A 503 -14.13 -23.83 14.46
N CYS A 504 -14.56 -24.40 15.60
CA CYS A 504 -14.86 -25.83 15.71
C CYS A 504 -16.02 -26.23 14.80
N GLU A 505 -17.12 -25.46 14.80
CA GLU A 505 -18.31 -25.72 13.97
C GLU A 505 -18.02 -25.57 12.47
N CYS A 506 -17.25 -24.56 12.10
CA CYS A 506 -16.85 -24.30 10.72
C CYS A 506 -15.97 -25.44 10.19
N PHE A 507 -14.97 -25.88 10.97
CA PHE A 507 -14.15 -27.03 10.63
C PHE A 507 -14.98 -28.32 10.50
N ASP A 508 -15.85 -28.60 11.47
CA ASP A 508 -16.69 -29.81 11.47
C ASP A 508 -17.67 -29.86 10.29
N ARG A 509 -18.16 -28.70 9.84
CA ARG A 509 -19.03 -28.59 8.67
C ARG A 509 -18.26 -28.84 7.37
N GLN A 510 -17.13 -28.15 7.17
CA GLN A 510 -16.38 -28.18 5.92
C GLN A 510 -15.61 -29.49 5.72
N LYS A 511 -15.11 -30.11 6.81
CA LYS A 511 -14.32 -31.36 6.72
C LYS A 511 -15.07 -32.50 6.05
N LEU A 512 -16.41 -32.50 6.11
CA LEU A 512 -17.22 -33.58 5.56
C LEU A 512 -16.90 -33.79 4.08
N GLU A 513 -16.61 -32.73 3.33
CA GLU A 513 -16.25 -32.80 1.90
C GLU A 513 -14.98 -33.62 1.63
N LEU A 514 -14.12 -33.81 2.63
CA LEU A 514 -12.85 -34.53 2.54
C LEU A 514 -12.96 -36.03 2.86
N PHE A 515 -14.16 -36.52 3.19
CA PHE A 515 -14.42 -37.95 3.44
C PHE A 515 -15.21 -38.59 2.30
N ARG A 516 -15.13 -39.90 2.12
CA ARG A 516 -16.02 -40.63 1.20
C ARG A 516 -17.45 -40.64 1.74
N ASN A 517 -18.45 -40.67 0.86
CA ASN A 517 -19.87 -40.62 1.26
C ASN A 517 -20.23 -41.70 2.29
N ASP A 518 -19.81 -42.95 2.07
CA ASP A 518 -20.06 -44.06 2.99
C ASP A 518 -19.46 -43.82 4.40
N ASP A 519 -18.30 -43.18 4.49
CA ASP A 519 -17.64 -42.89 5.77
C ASP A 519 -18.33 -41.72 6.50
N ARG A 520 -18.86 -40.74 5.74
CA ARG A 520 -19.69 -39.64 6.28
C ARG A 520 -20.96 -40.18 6.92
N GLU A 521 -21.67 -41.06 6.23
CA GLU A 521 -22.92 -41.66 6.73
C GLU A 521 -22.69 -42.52 7.97
N ARG A 522 -21.57 -43.25 8.02
CA ARG A 522 -21.18 -44.07 9.17
C ARG A 522 -20.61 -43.26 10.34
N GLY A 523 -20.16 -42.03 10.12
CA GLY A 523 -19.46 -41.20 11.11
C GLY A 523 -18.07 -41.71 11.52
N HIS A 524 -17.51 -42.68 10.77
CA HIS A 524 -16.17 -43.25 10.99
C HIS A 524 -15.65 -43.88 9.70
N TYR A 525 -14.32 -43.96 9.56
CA TYR A 525 -13.64 -44.69 8.49
C TYR A 525 -12.84 -45.88 9.06
N GLU A 526 -12.52 -46.85 8.19
CA GLU A 526 -11.65 -47.98 8.55
C GLU A 526 -10.19 -47.64 8.24
N ALA A 527 -9.34 -47.71 9.26
CA ALA A 527 -7.88 -47.61 9.10
C ALA A 527 -7.22 -48.93 9.54
N THR A 528 -6.01 -49.20 9.04
CA THR A 528 -5.24 -50.38 9.47
C THR A 528 -4.21 -49.94 10.49
N ASN A 529 -4.26 -50.49 11.70
CA ASN A 529 -3.26 -50.18 12.72
C ASN A 529 -1.92 -50.88 12.40
N ARG A 530 -0.87 -50.58 13.18
CA ARG A 530 0.49 -51.14 12.99
C ARG A 530 0.57 -52.67 13.04
N ASN A 531 -0.46 -53.34 13.55
CA ASN A 531 -0.53 -54.81 13.65
C ASN A 531 -1.36 -55.43 12.52
N GLY A 532 -1.74 -54.66 11.49
CA GLY A 532 -2.54 -55.15 10.36
C GLY A 532 -4.03 -55.32 10.67
N VAL A 533 -4.50 -54.85 11.84
CA VAL A 533 -5.91 -54.99 12.24
C VAL A 533 -6.69 -53.76 11.81
N LYS A 534 -7.83 -53.98 11.16
CA LYS A 534 -8.79 -52.93 10.83
C LYS A 534 -9.41 -52.35 12.11
N VAL A 535 -9.26 -51.04 12.29
CA VAL A 535 -9.83 -50.27 13.40
C VAL A 535 -10.78 -49.22 12.86
N LYS A 536 -11.87 -48.99 13.62
CA LYS A 536 -12.83 -47.91 13.34
C LYS A 536 -12.29 -46.61 13.91
N VAL A 537 -12.04 -45.64 13.05
CA VAL A 537 -11.51 -44.33 13.43
C VAL A 537 -12.58 -43.26 13.20
N PRO A 538 -12.93 -42.45 14.21
CA PRO A 538 -13.86 -41.34 14.05
C PRO A 538 -13.38 -40.35 12.99
N LEU A 539 -14.30 -39.60 12.38
CA LEU A 539 -13.93 -38.52 11.47
C LEU A 539 -13.04 -37.50 12.20
N THR A 540 -11.97 -37.06 11.53
CA THR A 540 -10.98 -36.09 12.03
C THR A 540 -11.67 -34.87 12.65
N THR A 541 -11.21 -34.41 13.81
CA THR A 541 -11.72 -33.20 14.50
C THR A 541 -10.57 -32.26 14.79
N ILE A 542 -10.87 -30.99 15.08
CA ILE A 542 -9.87 -30.03 15.57
C ILE A 542 -10.03 -29.85 17.08
N SER A 543 -8.89 -29.93 17.78
CA SER A 543 -8.76 -29.81 19.22
C SER A 543 -8.08 -28.48 19.56
N LEU A 544 -8.75 -27.59 20.28
CA LEU A 544 -8.19 -26.29 20.69
C LEU A 544 -7.88 -26.26 22.19
N ALA A 545 -6.61 -26.11 22.54
CA ALA A 545 -6.13 -25.93 23.91
C ALA A 545 -5.82 -24.45 24.18
N VAL A 546 -6.56 -23.82 25.10
CA VAL A 546 -6.42 -22.38 25.41
C VAL A 546 -5.70 -22.19 26.74
N ILE A 547 -4.60 -21.43 26.70
CA ILE A 547 -3.76 -21.07 27.85
C ILE A 547 -3.84 -19.56 28.07
N GLY A 548 -4.27 -19.12 29.25
CA GLY A 548 -4.35 -17.70 29.64
C GLY A 548 -3.14 -17.22 30.46
N SER A 549 -2.95 -15.89 30.54
CA SER A 549 -1.83 -15.27 31.27
C SER A 549 -1.81 -15.56 32.79
N GLU A 550 -2.97 -15.84 33.36
CA GLU A 550 -3.21 -16.06 34.80
C GLU A 550 -2.45 -17.24 35.43
N LYS A 551 -1.91 -18.18 34.65
CA LYS A 551 -1.21 -19.37 35.17
C LYS A 551 0.31 -19.35 34.99
N LEU A 552 0.83 -18.53 34.08
CA LEU A 552 2.26 -18.51 33.76
C LEU A 552 3.12 -17.66 34.71
N GLY A 553 2.48 -16.97 35.66
CA GLY A 553 3.15 -16.13 36.66
C GLY A 553 3.88 -14.92 36.03
N ASN A 554 4.71 -14.24 36.83
CA ASN A 554 5.38 -12.99 36.41
C ASN A 554 6.60 -13.20 35.49
N SER A 555 6.97 -14.45 35.13
CA SER A 555 8.08 -14.75 34.20
C SER A 555 7.80 -16.01 33.37
N PRO A 556 6.87 -15.92 32.40
CA PRO A 556 6.58 -17.00 31.46
C PRO A 556 7.82 -17.41 30.65
N HIS A 557 8.27 -18.66 30.76
CA HIS A 557 9.25 -19.22 29.83
C HIS A 557 8.53 -20.00 28.72
N PRO A 558 8.90 -19.82 27.42
CA PRO A 558 8.28 -20.55 26.30
C PRO A 558 8.24 -22.10 26.45
N ALA A 559 9.17 -22.69 27.21
CA ALA A 559 9.19 -24.13 27.48
C ALA A 559 8.00 -24.59 28.34
N LEU A 560 7.53 -23.74 29.26
CA LEU A 560 6.38 -24.03 30.10
C LEU A 560 5.07 -24.03 29.29
N LEU A 561 4.95 -23.14 28.30
CA LEU A 561 3.82 -23.12 27.36
C LEU A 561 3.69 -24.44 26.59
N GLY A 562 4.81 -24.97 26.07
CA GLY A 562 4.81 -26.25 25.35
C GLY A 562 4.36 -27.43 26.23
N GLN A 563 4.76 -27.44 27.50
CA GLN A 563 4.34 -28.47 28.46
C GLN A 563 2.84 -28.38 28.78
N LEU A 564 2.35 -27.19 29.11
CA LEU A 564 0.92 -26.96 29.39
C LEU A 564 0.05 -27.27 28.16
N ALA A 565 0.52 -26.89 26.96
CA ALA A 565 -0.14 -27.21 25.70
C ALA A 565 -0.25 -28.72 25.50
N ALA A 566 0.82 -29.48 25.73
CA ALA A 566 0.81 -30.93 25.58
C ALA A 566 -0.17 -31.62 26.58
N GLU A 567 -0.27 -31.13 27.81
CA GLU A 567 -1.24 -31.62 28.79
C GLU A 567 -2.69 -31.31 28.40
N LEU A 568 -2.95 -30.08 27.99
CA LEU A 568 -4.29 -29.64 27.58
C LEU A 568 -4.74 -30.32 26.29
N LYS A 569 -3.84 -30.48 25.31
CA LYS A 569 -4.10 -31.22 24.06
C LYS A 569 -4.62 -32.63 24.35
N LYS A 570 -4.03 -33.35 25.31
CA LYS A 570 -4.52 -34.67 25.73
C LYS A 570 -5.95 -34.62 26.30
N LYS A 571 -6.29 -33.58 27.07
CA LYS A 571 -7.62 -33.41 27.66
C LYS A 571 -8.67 -33.07 26.61
N VAL A 572 -8.37 -32.14 25.69
CA VAL A 572 -9.32 -31.76 24.63
C VAL A 572 -9.52 -32.91 23.64
N LYS A 573 -8.46 -33.66 23.29
CA LYS A 573 -8.54 -34.88 22.48
C LYS A 573 -9.46 -35.95 23.08
N ALA A 574 -9.46 -36.09 24.40
CA ALA A 574 -10.38 -37.00 25.09
C ALA A 574 -11.84 -36.49 25.02
N GLU A 575 -12.05 -35.18 25.08
CA GLU A 575 -13.38 -34.57 24.96
C GLU A 575 -13.93 -34.62 23.53
N THR A 576 -13.12 -34.33 22.51
CA THR A 576 -13.50 -34.44 21.10
C THR A 576 -13.84 -35.88 20.76
N LYS A 577 -13.03 -36.85 21.20
CA LYS A 577 -13.31 -38.28 21.05
C LYS A 577 -14.64 -38.70 21.68
N ARG A 578 -14.99 -38.17 22.86
CA ARG A 578 -16.27 -38.46 23.52
C ARG A 578 -17.46 -37.84 22.79
N ARG A 579 -17.29 -36.64 22.24
CA ARG A 579 -18.37 -35.87 21.61
C ARG A 579 -18.54 -36.16 20.12
N GLY A 580 -17.53 -36.73 19.46
CA GLY A 580 -17.51 -36.96 18.02
C GLY A 580 -17.44 -35.66 17.19
N ARG A 581 -17.08 -34.55 17.81
CA ARG A 581 -17.02 -33.21 17.20
C ARG A 581 -15.87 -32.40 17.78
N SER A 582 -15.42 -31.42 17.02
CA SER A 582 -14.35 -30.50 17.38
C SER A 582 -14.70 -29.75 18.67
N SER A 583 -13.69 -29.42 19.47
CA SER A 583 -13.91 -28.83 20.77
C SER A 583 -12.71 -28.04 21.26
N PHE A 584 -12.95 -27.23 22.29
CA PHE A 584 -11.94 -26.42 22.93
C PHE A 584 -12.01 -26.55 24.44
N ILE A 585 -10.85 -26.47 25.08
CA ILE A 585 -10.73 -26.43 26.54
C ILE A 585 -9.90 -25.23 26.95
N PHE A 586 -10.45 -24.44 27.87
CA PHE A 586 -9.69 -23.48 28.64
C PHE A 586 -8.98 -24.19 29.78
N GLU A 587 -7.72 -23.84 29.99
CA GLU A 587 -7.04 -24.24 31.21
C GLU A 587 -7.82 -23.76 32.44
N ARG A 588 -8.27 -24.70 33.28
CA ARG A 588 -9.04 -24.38 34.48
C ARG A 588 -8.12 -23.83 35.57
N ARG A 589 -8.61 -22.83 36.32
CA ARG A 589 -8.04 -22.44 37.63
C ARG A 589 -7.81 -23.71 38.46
N VAL A 590 -6.58 -23.92 38.93
CA VAL A 590 -6.41 -24.66 40.18
C VAL A 590 -6.95 -23.72 41.24
N GLN A 591 -8.17 -23.96 41.71
CA GLN A 591 -8.57 -23.42 43.02
C GLN A 591 -7.64 -24.09 44.04
N GLY A 592 -6.51 -23.45 44.36
CA GLY A 592 -5.77 -23.73 45.58
C GLY A 592 -6.58 -23.17 46.75
N SER A 593 -7.00 -24.05 47.68
CA SER A 593 -6.29 -24.36 48.94
C SER A 593 -6.46 -23.25 49.97
#